data_AF-A0A9E2D7T3-F1
#
_entry.id   AF-A0A9E2D7T3-F1
#
_cell.length_a   1.000
_cell.length_b   1.000
_cell.length_c   1.000
_cell.angle_alpha   90.00
_cell.angle_beta   90.00
_cell.angle_gamma   90.00
#
_symmetry.space_group_name_H-M   'P 1'
#
loop_
_entity.id
_entity.type
_entity.pdbx_description
1 polymer ?
#
loop_
_entity_poly.entity_id
_entity_poly.type
_entity_poly.pdbx_seq_one_letter_code
_entity_poly.pdbx_strand_id
1 'polypeptide(L)'
;MIKEKHIKWIIIGWIILTISNFYFVPYFIVAFGWFGLLAGFFAIAIYQIIKTIKERKQITKLRLYKLTLFLALFFLTLYGRYVDRLIEKVDWRIFYNKRTEIVEQVKSNDLNPNVDWNGWVCELPFEFPVISHGGNDIGIIRNEEKNTTTVTFWIFRNFFSAPSTRLIYTNDSAKIESINKLIKRHPKDNWKIEENWYRTYGE
;
A
#
# COMPACT_ATOMS: atom_id res chain seq x y z
N MET A 1 32.96 2.92 10.51
CA MET A 1 32.20 3.78 11.44
C MET A 1 31.23 4.64 10.64
N ILE A 2 29.91 4.47 10.81
CA ILE A 2 28.89 5.24 10.05
C ILE A 2 28.99 6.72 10.44
N LYS A 3 29.38 7.60 9.50
CA LYS A 3 29.38 9.06 9.69
C LYS A 3 27.96 9.61 9.59
N GLU A 4 27.71 10.78 10.16
CA GLU A 4 26.39 11.42 10.19
C GLU A 4 25.77 11.61 8.80
N LYS A 5 26.58 11.97 7.80
CA LYS A 5 26.13 12.05 6.40
C LYS A 5 25.54 10.73 5.87
N HIS A 6 26.06 9.58 6.30
CA HIS A 6 25.56 8.28 5.85
C HIS A 6 24.22 7.91 6.50
N ILE A 7 23.91 8.49 7.67
CA ILE A 7 22.62 8.28 8.33
C ILE A 7 21.47 8.85 7.49
N LYS A 8 21.63 10.07 6.97
CA LYS A 8 20.63 10.70 6.10
C LYS A 8 20.35 9.84 4.86
N TRP A 9 21.41 9.32 4.24
CA TRP A 9 21.29 8.43 3.08
C TRP A 9 20.59 7.10 3.41
N ILE A 10 20.80 6.53 4.60
CA ILE A 10 20.09 5.32 5.03
C ILE A 10 18.59 5.59 5.17
N ILE A 11 18.21 6.72 5.77
CA ILE A 11 16.79 7.10 5.92
C ILE A 11 16.16 7.32 4.55
N ILE A 12 16.80 8.11 3.69
CA ILE A 12 16.30 8.39 2.34
C ILE A 12 16.19 7.09 1.54
N GLY A 13 17.22 6.24 1.58
CA GLY A 13 17.22 4.94 0.91
C GLY A 13 16.10 4.03 1.41
N TRP A 14 15.84 3.99 2.73
CA TRP A 14 14.73 3.24 3.30
C TRP A 14 13.38 3.77 2.81
N ILE A 15 13.16 5.10 2.82
CA ILE A 15 11.91 5.71 2.33
C ILE A 15 11.68 5.39 0.85
N ILE A 16 12.69 5.59 0.01
CA ILE A 16 12.60 5.32 -1.44
C ILE A 16 12.28 3.85 -1.67
N LEU A 17 12.97 2.94 -0.96
CA LEU A 17 12.75 1.51 -1.08
C LEU A 17 11.34 1.10 -0.64
N THR A 18 10.85 1.65 0.47
CA THR A 18 9.50 1.38 0.97
C THR A 18 8.44 1.85 -0.01
N ILE A 19 8.55 3.08 -0.54
CA ILE A 19 7.62 3.60 -1.56
C ILE A 19 7.71 2.77 -2.85
N SER A 20 8.92 2.44 -3.29
CA SER A 20 9.11 1.66 -4.52
C SER A 20 8.51 0.26 -4.40
N ASN A 21 8.72 -0.40 -3.26
CA ASN A 21 8.13 -1.70 -2.96
C ASN A 21 6.61 -1.64 -2.93
N PHE A 22 6.04 -0.55 -2.40
CA PHE A 22 4.59 -0.37 -2.33
C PHE A 22 3.96 -0.33 -3.73
N TYR A 23 4.50 0.46 -4.66
CA TYR A 23 3.89 0.69 -5.98
C TYR A 23 4.32 -0.29 -7.08
N PHE A 24 5.59 -0.69 -7.12
CA PHE A 24 6.17 -1.27 -8.34
C PHE A 24 6.59 -2.73 -8.20
N VAL A 25 6.80 -3.22 -6.97
CA VAL A 25 7.39 -4.54 -6.77
C VAL A 25 6.29 -5.58 -6.54
N PRO A 26 6.29 -6.70 -7.29
CA PRO A 26 5.37 -7.80 -7.03
C PRO A 26 5.49 -8.32 -5.60
N TYR A 27 4.35 -8.62 -4.96
CA TYR A 27 4.32 -8.96 -3.54
C TYR A 27 5.26 -10.10 -3.13
N PHE A 28 5.35 -11.16 -3.93
CA PHE A 28 6.24 -12.29 -3.62
C PHE A 28 7.70 -11.84 -3.51
N ILE A 29 8.14 -10.89 -4.34
CA ILE A 29 9.48 -10.30 -4.29
C ILE A 29 9.61 -9.35 -3.09
N VAL A 30 8.56 -8.57 -2.79
CA VAL A 30 8.51 -7.70 -1.60
C VAL A 30 8.74 -8.50 -0.33
N ALA A 31 8.18 -9.71 -0.22
CA ALA A 31 8.35 -10.56 0.96
C ALA A 31 9.84 -10.88 1.23
N PHE A 32 10.61 -11.30 0.21
CA PHE A 32 12.05 -11.57 0.37
C PHE A 32 12.83 -10.31 0.70
N GLY A 33 12.54 -9.19 0.01
CA GLY A 33 13.16 -7.90 0.30
C GLY A 33 12.91 -7.45 1.73
N TRP A 34 11.68 -7.63 2.21
CA TRP A 34 11.28 -7.31 3.57
C TRP A 34 12.02 -8.16 4.61
N PHE A 35 12.10 -9.48 4.42
CA PHE A 35 12.87 -10.36 5.32
C PHE A 35 14.35 -9.97 5.36
N GLY A 36 14.96 -9.67 4.19
CA GLY A 36 16.35 -9.23 4.10
C GLY A 36 16.60 -7.91 4.83
N LEU A 37 15.75 -6.91 4.62
CA LEU A 37 15.82 -5.63 5.33
C LEU A 37 15.63 -5.78 6.83
N LEU A 38 14.66 -6.61 7.24
CA LEU A 38 14.36 -6.87 8.63
C LEU A 38 15.56 -7.52 9.34
N ALA A 39 16.14 -8.56 8.74
CA ALA A 39 17.34 -9.22 9.26
C ALA A 39 18.54 -8.26 9.33
N GLY A 40 18.74 -7.44 8.29
CA GLY A 40 19.80 -6.44 8.25
C GLY A 40 19.67 -5.39 9.36
N PHE A 41 18.49 -4.79 9.53
CA PHE A 41 18.25 -3.83 10.60
C PHE A 41 18.30 -4.47 11.99
N PHE A 42 17.85 -5.71 12.14
CA PHE A 42 17.96 -6.44 13.39
C PHE A 42 19.42 -6.65 13.82
N ALA A 43 20.26 -7.13 12.89
CA ALA A 43 21.69 -7.33 13.14
C ALA A 43 22.38 -6.01 13.50
N ILE A 44 22.08 -4.93 12.77
CA ILE A 44 22.62 -3.59 13.08
C ILE A 44 22.11 -3.10 14.43
N ALA A 45 20.82 -3.28 14.76
CA ALA A 45 20.26 -2.87 16.04
C ALA A 45 20.96 -3.59 17.21
N ILE A 46 21.14 -4.91 17.13
CA ILE A 46 21.89 -5.69 18.13
C ILE A 46 23.32 -5.16 18.25
N TYR A 47 24.02 -4.96 17.13
CA TYR A 47 25.37 -4.41 17.15
C TYR A 47 25.43 -3.06 17.87
N GLN A 48 24.47 -2.17 17.59
CA GLN A 48 24.42 -0.85 18.22
C GLN A 48 24.08 -0.93 19.71
N ILE A 49 23.23 -1.86 20.14
CA ILE A 49 22.96 -2.12 21.56
C ILE A 49 24.24 -2.56 22.26
N ILE A 50 24.87 -3.65 21.78
CA ILE A 50 26.10 -4.21 22.38
C ILE A 50 27.18 -3.13 22.47
N LYS A 51 27.38 -2.38 21.40
CA LYS A 51 28.42 -1.36 21.34
C LYS A 51 28.13 -0.18 22.27
N THR A 52 26.86 0.21 22.43
CA THR A 52 26.45 1.25 23.39
C THR A 52 26.67 0.78 24.83
N ILE A 53 26.40 -0.50 25.14
CA ILE A 53 26.66 -1.09 26.47
C ILE A 53 28.17 -1.13 26.78
N LYS A 54 29.01 -1.48 25.79
CA LYS A 54 30.48 -1.50 25.95
C LYS A 54 31.05 -0.11 26.20
N GLU A 55 30.55 0.91 25.50
CA GLU A 55 31.01 2.30 25.61
C GLU A 55 30.26 3.11 26.70
N ARG A 56 29.56 2.44 27.62
CA ARG A 56 28.65 3.09 28.58
C ARG A 56 29.26 4.21 29.45
N LYS A 57 30.58 4.19 29.66
CA LYS A 57 31.30 5.21 30.44
C LYS A 57 31.55 6.51 29.64
N GLN A 58 31.41 6.49 28.31
CA GLN A 58 31.69 7.60 27.41
C GLN A 58 30.63 7.68 26.28
N ILE A 59 29.34 7.63 26.64
CA ILE A 59 28.26 7.69 25.65
C ILE A 59 28.19 9.09 25.04
N THR A 60 28.39 9.17 23.73
CA THR A 60 28.19 10.40 22.96
C THR A 60 26.74 10.56 22.50
N LYS A 61 26.25 11.79 22.33
CA LYS A 61 24.91 12.06 21.75
C LYS A 61 24.72 11.37 20.39
N LEU A 62 25.76 11.38 19.56
CA LEU A 62 25.76 10.71 18.25
C LEU A 62 25.58 9.18 18.37
N ARG A 63 26.03 8.56 19.47
CA ARG A 63 25.83 7.13 19.71
C ARG A 63 24.37 6.82 20.02
N LEU A 64 23.75 7.58 20.93
CA LEU A 64 22.33 7.43 21.26
C LEU A 64 21.46 7.67 20.02
N TYR A 65 21.76 8.71 19.24
CA TYR A 65 21.05 8.99 17.99
C TYR A 65 21.07 7.80 17.03
N LYS A 66 22.24 7.17 16.82
CA LYS A 66 22.36 5.97 15.97
C LYS A 66 21.56 4.80 16.51
N LEU A 67 21.63 4.53 17.82
CA LEU A 67 20.89 3.45 18.45
C LEU A 67 19.38 3.65 18.25
N THR A 68 18.87 4.82 18.63
CA THR A 68 17.44 5.15 18.50
C THR A 68 16.98 5.07 17.05
N LEU A 69 17.79 5.55 16.10
CA LEU A 69 17.46 5.49 14.68
C LEU A 69 17.35 4.04 14.18
N PHE A 70 18.35 3.20 14.42
CA PHE A 70 18.32 1.82 13.90
C PHE A 70 17.23 0.99 14.57
N LEU A 71 16.93 1.24 15.85
CA LEU A 71 15.76 0.68 16.50
C LEU A 71 14.47 1.15 15.84
N ALA A 72 14.33 2.45 15.56
CA ALA A 72 13.16 2.99 14.89
C ALA A 72 12.98 2.40 13.48
N LEU A 73 14.05 2.33 12.67
CA LEU A 73 14.01 1.72 11.33
C LEU A 73 13.67 0.22 11.40
N PHE A 74 14.22 -0.50 12.38
CA PHE A 74 13.87 -1.89 12.63
C PHE A 74 12.38 -2.04 12.96
N PHE A 75 11.86 -1.27 13.91
CA PHE A 75 10.45 -1.32 14.29
C PHE A 75 9.51 -0.89 13.15
N LEU A 76 9.83 0.17 12.41
CA LEU A 76 9.04 0.61 11.26
C LEU A 76 9.03 -0.46 10.15
N THR A 77 10.14 -1.15 9.93
CA THR A 77 10.21 -2.26 8.98
C THR A 77 9.42 -3.46 9.49
N LEU A 78 9.58 -3.85 10.75
CA LEU A 78 8.84 -4.95 11.39
C LEU A 78 7.33 -4.74 11.33
N TYR A 79 6.89 -3.51 11.59
CA TYR A 79 5.49 -3.08 11.56
C TYR A 79 5.13 -2.40 10.23
N GLY A 80 5.71 -2.89 9.11
CA GLY A 80 5.56 -2.31 7.77
C GLY A 80 4.10 -2.04 7.36
N ARG A 81 3.16 -2.89 7.79
CA ARG A 81 1.72 -2.71 7.54
C ARG A 81 1.16 -1.34 7.98
N TYR A 82 1.71 -0.74 9.05
CA TYR A 82 1.31 0.60 9.47
C TYR A 82 1.84 1.67 8.52
N VAL A 83 3.06 1.49 8.02
CA VAL A 83 3.67 2.37 7.01
C VAL A 83 2.87 2.27 5.71
N ASP A 84 2.53 1.06 5.26
CA ASP A 84 1.71 0.83 4.07
C ASP A 84 0.35 1.52 4.18
N ARG A 85 -0.31 1.45 5.34
CA ARG A 85 -1.58 2.16 5.60
C ARG A 85 -1.42 3.69 5.59
N LEU A 86 -0.26 4.22 5.98
CA LEU A 86 0.00 5.66 5.86
C LEU A 86 0.19 6.05 4.39
N ILE A 87 0.93 5.24 3.62
CA ILE A 87 1.11 5.45 2.18
C ILE A 87 -0.25 5.38 1.48
N GLU A 88 -1.08 4.37 1.76
CA GLU A 88 -2.46 4.21 1.23
C GLU A 88 -3.33 5.47 1.48
N LYS A 89 -3.24 6.07 2.68
CA LYS A 89 -4.00 7.30 2.97
C LYS A 89 -3.52 8.52 2.18
N VAL A 90 -2.21 8.62 1.95
CA VAL A 90 -1.62 9.70 1.16
C VAL A 90 -1.93 9.49 -0.31
N ASP A 91 -1.75 8.27 -0.81
CA ASP A 91 -2.13 7.81 -2.14
C ASP A 91 -3.58 8.17 -2.48
N TRP A 92 -4.52 7.82 -1.58
CA TRP A 92 -5.93 8.16 -1.75
C TRP A 92 -6.11 9.66 -2.03
N ARG A 93 -5.50 10.52 -1.22
CA ARG A 93 -5.66 11.98 -1.35
C ARG A 93 -5.03 12.52 -2.63
N ILE A 94 -3.87 12.00 -3.03
CA ILE A 94 -3.15 12.47 -4.21
C ILE A 94 -3.91 12.09 -5.49
N PHE A 95 -4.40 10.85 -5.57
CA PHE A 95 -4.98 10.30 -6.80
C PHE A 95 -6.51 10.31 -6.82
N TYR A 96 -7.16 10.84 -5.78
CA TYR A 96 -8.62 10.91 -5.68
C TYR A 96 -9.28 11.47 -6.96
N ASN A 97 -8.87 12.66 -7.39
CA ASN A 97 -9.45 13.30 -8.56
C ASN A 97 -9.28 12.47 -9.83
N LYS A 98 -8.12 11.81 -10.00
CA LYS A 98 -7.86 10.97 -11.16
C LYS A 98 -8.69 9.68 -11.14
N ARG A 99 -8.88 9.08 -9.96
CA ARG A 99 -9.78 7.93 -9.77
C ARG A 99 -11.22 8.29 -10.06
N THR A 100 -11.68 9.46 -9.63
CA THR A 100 -13.02 9.97 -9.95
C THR A 100 -13.19 10.22 -11.45
N GLU A 101 -12.20 10.81 -12.12
CA GLU A 101 -12.20 10.96 -13.59
C GLU A 101 -12.33 9.61 -14.30
N ILE A 102 -11.58 8.60 -13.85
CA ILE A 102 -11.67 7.23 -14.38
C ILE A 102 -13.05 6.63 -14.14
N VAL A 103 -13.64 6.82 -12.95
CA VAL A 103 -15.01 6.36 -12.67
C VAL A 103 -16.01 6.98 -13.64
N GLU A 104 -15.89 8.27 -13.95
CA GLU A 104 -16.75 8.92 -14.93
C GLU A 104 -16.54 8.38 -16.35
N GLN A 105 -15.29 8.15 -16.76
CA GLN A 105 -14.98 7.49 -18.05
C GLN A 105 -15.54 6.07 -18.14
N VAL A 106 -15.59 5.34 -17.02
CA VAL A 106 -16.24 4.02 -16.97
C VAL A 106 -17.76 4.15 -17.10
N LYS A 107 -18.38 5.16 -16.49
CA LYS A 107 -19.84 5.40 -16.60
C LYS A 107 -20.26 5.85 -18.00
N SER A 108 -19.44 6.65 -18.68
CA SER A 108 -19.68 7.08 -20.06
C SER A 108 -19.37 5.99 -21.11
N ASN A 109 -18.84 4.84 -20.67
CA ASN A 109 -18.32 3.77 -21.53
C ASN A 109 -17.10 4.18 -22.38
N ASP A 110 -16.38 5.25 -22.01
CA ASP A 110 -15.08 5.59 -22.63
C ASP A 110 -13.99 4.59 -22.21
N LEU A 111 -14.08 4.04 -21.00
CA LEU A 111 -13.25 2.92 -20.53
C LEU A 111 -14.08 1.65 -20.41
N ASN A 112 -13.60 0.55 -20.99
CA ASN A 112 -14.25 -0.76 -20.96
C ASN A 112 -13.23 -1.86 -20.68
N PRO A 113 -13.68 -3.02 -20.18
CA PRO A 113 -12.82 -4.19 -20.15
C PRO A 113 -12.17 -4.42 -21.51
N ASN A 114 -10.84 -4.50 -21.52
CA ASN A 114 -10.02 -4.47 -22.73
C ASN A 114 -8.95 -5.57 -22.74
N VAL A 115 -9.06 -6.55 -21.85
CA VAL A 115 -8.15 -7.71 -21.77
C VAL A 115 -8.87 -9.01 -22.15
N ASP A 116 -8.22 -9.84 -22.95
CA ASP A 116 -8.83 -11.07 -23.50
C ASP A 116 -9.04 -12.17 -22.44
N TRP A 117 -8.23 -12.17 -21.38
CA TRP A 117 -8.23 -13.22 -20.36
C TRP A 117 -9.29 -13.02 -19.27
N ASN A 118 -9.95 -11.84 -19.23
CA ASN A 118 -10.92 -11.53 -18.19
C ASN A 118 -11.90 -10.41 -18.57
N GLY A 119 -13.19 -10.76 -18.71
CA GLY A 119 -14.25 -9.86 -19.17
C GLY A 119 -14.66 -8.73 -18.22
N TRP A 120 -14.05 -8.58 -17.04
CA TRP A 120 -14.32 -7.43 -16.14
C TRP A 120 -13.08 -6.57 -15.88
N VAL A 121 -11.92 -6.89 -16.47
CA VAL A 121 -10.67 -6.15 -16.22
C VAL A 121 -10.41 -5.18 -17.36
N CYS A 122 -10.04 -3.95 -17.00
CA CYS A 122 -9.60 -2.90 -17.91
C CYS A 122 -8.19 -2.47 -17.51
N GLU A 123 -7.22 -2.66 -18.40
CA GLU A 123 -5.90 -2.04 -18.30
C GLU A 123 -6.02 -0.56 -18.66
N LEU A 124 -5.58 0.34 -17.79
CA LEU A 124 -5.65 1.78 -18.05
C LEU A 124 -4.69 2.16 -19.19
N PRO A 125 -5.04 3.16 -20.04
CA PRO A 125 -4.26 3.50 -21.25
C PRO A 125 -2.96 4.26 -20.95
N PHE A 126 -2.46 4.19 -19.72
CA PHE A 126 -1.24 4.86 -19.27
C PHE A 126 -0.59 4.05 -18.15
N GLU A 127 0.74 4.08 -18.09
CA GLU A 127 1.51 3.38 -17.06
C GLU A 127 1.77 4.24 -15.80
N PHE A 128 1.81 5.56 -15.95
CA PHE A 128 2.11 6.49 -14.86
C PHE A 128 1.14 7.70 -14.86
N PRO A 129 0.70 8.20 -13.68
CA PRO A 129 0.94 7.64 -12.35
C PRO A 129 0.24 6.28 -12.16
N VAL A 130 0.77 5.44 -11.27
CA VAL A 130 0.12 4.19 -10.88
C VAL A 130 -1.11 4.53 -10.05
N ILE A 131 -2.31 4.36 -10.63
CA ILE A 131 -3.60 4.65 -10.00
C ILE A 131 -4.18 3.40 -9.33
N SER A 132 -3.86 2.24 -9.88
CA SER A 132 -4.21 0.92 -9.37
C SER A 132 -3.00 -0.01 -9.43
N HIS A 133 -2.71 -0.73 -8.37
CA HIS A 133 -1.54 -1.58 -8.25
C HIS A 133 -1.72 -2.88 -9.03
N GLY A 134 -0.60 -3.44 -9.49
CA GLY A 134 -0.60 -4.71 -10.23
C GLY A 134 -0.99 -4.55 -11.69
N GLY A 135 -0.32 -3.64 -12.39
CA GLY A 135 -0.49 -3.41 -13.84
C GLY A 135 -1.20 -2.11 -14.21
N ASN A 136 -1.65 -1.32 -13.23
CA ASN A 136 -2.60 -0.22 -13.47
C ASN A 136 -3.96 -0.70 -14.02
N ASP A 137 -4.30 -1.95 -13.75
CA ASP A 137 -5.59 -2.55 -14.07
C ASP A 137 -6.67 -2.01 -13.13
N ILE A 138 -7.89 -1.86 -13.64
CA ILE A 138 -9.10 -1.67 -12.83
C ILE A 138 -10.13 -2.75 -13.13
N GLY A 139 -10.99 -3.01 -12.16
CA GLY A 139 -12.13 -3.89 -12.32
C GLY A 139 -13.40 -3.10 -12.59
N ILE A 140 -14.16 -3.50 -13.61
CA ILE A 140 -15.41 -2.85 -14.03
C ILE A 140 -16.54 -3.87 -14.01
N ILE A 141 -17.59 -3.60 -13.23
CA ILE A 141 -18.83 -4.36 -13.24
C ILE A 141 -19.97 -3.38 -13.49
N ARG A 142 -20.78 -3.64 -14.53
CA ARG A 142 -21.98 -2.86 -14.86
C ARG A 142 -23.22 -3.74 -14.73
N ASN A 143 -24.30 -3.15 -14.26
CA ASN A 143 -25.63 -3.74 -14.31
C ASN A 143 -26.54 -2.78 -15.08
N GLU A 144 -26.86 -3.15 -16.33
CA GLU A 144 -27.65 -2.30 -17.23
C GLU A 144 -29.10 -2.14 -16.74
N GLU A 145 -29.70 -3.20 -16.19
CA GLU A 145 -31.09 -3.17 -15.70
C GLU A 145 -31.29 -2.16 -14.56
N LYS A 146 -30.29 -2.04 -13.67
CA LYS A 146 -30.32 -1.15 -12.51
C LYS A 146 -29.58 0.17 -12.75
N ASN A 147 -28.94 0.33 -13.91
CA ASN A 147 -28.03 1.42 -14.23
C ASN A 147 -26.97 1.63 -13.13
N THR A 148 -26.36 0.53 -12.65
CA THR A 148 -25.33 0.58 -11.60
C THR A 148 -23.96 0.19 -12.15
N THR A 149 -22.93 0.77 -11.55
CA THR A 149 -21.52 0.61 -11.91
C THR A 149 -20.70 0.43 -10.64
N THR A 150 -19.82 -0.57 -10.67
CA THR A 150 -18.80 -0.80 -9.65
C THR A 150 -17.42 -0.74 -10.30
N VAL A 151 -16.55 0.12 -9.77
CA VAL A 151 -15.16 0.24 -10.20
C VAL A 151 -14.25 -0.15 -9.05
N THR A 152 -13.34 -1.09 -9.31
CA THR A 152 -12.39 -1.62 -8.33
C THR A 152 -10.98 -1.19 -8.71
N PHE A 153 -10.32 -0.46 -7.81
CA PHE A 153 -8.91 -0.15 -7.88
C PHE A 153 -8.18 -1.03 -6.87
N TRP A 154 -7.16 -1.75 -7.30
CA TRP A 154 -6.30 -2.47 -6.39
C TRP A 154 -5.31 -1.48 -5.77
N ILE A 155 -5.21 -1.46 -4.44
CA ILE A 155 -4.07 -0.82 -3.74
C ILE A 155 -3.01 -1.86 -3.42
N PHE A 156 -3.45 -3.10 -3.34
CA PHE A 156 -2.57 -4.21 -3.11
C PHE A 156 -3.19 -5.46 -3.74
N ARG A 157 -2.58 -5.91 -4.83
CA ARG A 157 -3.01 -7.11 -5.56
C ARG A 157 -2.19 -8.29 -5.06
N ASN A 158 -2.82 -9.10 -4.23
CA ASN A 158 -2.18 -10.30 -3.71
C ASN A 158 -2.19 -11.42 -4.76
N PHE A 159 -1.22 -12.32 -4.69
CA PHE A 159 -1.18 -13.52 -5.52
C PHE A 159 -1.90 -14.69 -4.81
N PHE A 160 -2.41 -15.65 -5.58
CA PHE A 160 -3.18 -16.80 -5.09
C PHE A 160 -4.49 -16.39 -4.38
N SER A 161 -4.90 -17.14 -3.35
CA SER A 161 -6.09 -16.88 -2.53
C SER A 161 -5.87 -15.84 -1.43
N ALA A 162 -4.75 -15.11 -1.45
CA ALA A 162 -4.44 -14.14 -0.42
C ALA A 162 -5.30 -12.86 -0.58
N PRO A 163 -5.75 -12.25 0.52
CA PRO A 163 -6.69 -11.12 0.48
C PRO A 163 -6.03 -9.88 -0.12
N SER A 164 -6.70 -9.25 -1.09
CA SER A 164 -6.23 -8.00 -1.70
C SER A 164 -6.77 -6.78 -0.94
N THR A 165 -6.06 -5.65 -1.01
CA THR A 165 -6.59 -4.35 -0.57
C THR A 165 -7.13 -3.60 -1.78
N ARG A 166 -8.35 -3.10 -1.68
CA ARG A 166 -9.06 -2.45 -2.78
C ARG A 166 -9.68 -1.14 -2.34
N LEU A 167 -9.71 -0.18 -3.26
CA LEU A 167 -10.63 0.94 -3.23
C LEU A 167 -11.76 0.63 -4.21
N ILE A 168 -12.99 0.74 -3.74
CA ILE A 168 -14.17 0.39 -4.53
C ILE A 168 -15.06 1.63 -4.61
N TYR A 169 -15.33 2.06 -5.83
CA TYR A 169 -16.47 2.91 -6.14
C TYR A 169 -17.66 2.02 -6.49
N THR A 170 -18.83 2.27 -5.92
CA THR A 170 -20.05 1.58 -6.34
C THR A 170 -21.30 2.39 -6.02
N ASN A 171 -22.24 2.45 -6.96
CA ASN A 171 -23.61 2.93 -6.72
C ASN A 171 -24.63 1.77 -6.67
N ASP A 172 -24.17 0.51 -6.66
CA ASP A 172 -25.05 -0.66 -6.52
C ASP A 172 -25.42 -0.89 -5.06
N SER A 173 -26.70 -0.77 -4.74
CA SER A 173 -27.23 -0.94 -3.38
C SER A 173 -26.93 -2.31 -2.79
N ALA A 174 -26.95 -3.38 -3.60
CA ALA A 174 -26.64 -4.73 -3.13
C ALA A 174 -25.16 -4.87 -2.77
N LYS A 175 -24.25 -4.33 -3.59
CA LYS A 175 -22.82 -4.31 -3.28
C LYS A 175 -22.52 -3.42 -2.08
N ILE A 176 -23.17 -2.27 -1.95
CA ILE A 176 -23.07 -1.39 -0.78
C ILE A 176 -23.49 -2.13 0.49
N GLU A 177 -24.59 -2.88 0.47
CA GLU A 177 -25.03 -3.67 1.62
C GLU A 177 -23.99 -4.75 2.00
N SER A 178 -23.45 -5.45 1.01
CA SER A 178 -22.39 -6.45 1.20
C SER A 178 -21.14 -5.84 1.84
N ILE A 179 -20.66 -4.70 1.32
CA ILE A 179 -19.51 -3.98 1.88
C ILE A 179 -19.81 -3.50 3.31
N ASN A 180 -21.00 -2.99 3.57
CA ASN A 180 -21.39 -2.56 4.93
C ASN A 180 -21.41 -3.73 5.93
N LYS A 181 -21.81 -4.94 5.51
CA LYS A 181 -21.71 -6.16 6.33
C LYS A 181 -20.23 -6.50 6.60
N LEU A 182 -19.36 -6.37 5.60
CA LEU A 182 -17.92 -6.58 5.74
C LEU A 182 -17.29 -5.57 6.71
N ILE A 183 -17.64 -4.28 6.60
CA ILE A 183 -17.22 -3.21 7.52
C ILE A 183 -17.64 -3.51 8.96
N LYS A 184 -18.90 -3.94 9.17
CA LYS A 184 -19.39 -4.31 10.51
C LYS A 184 -18.61 -5.48 11.12
N ARG A 185 -18.26 -6.48 10.31
CA ARG A 185 -17.50 -7.66 10.77
C ARG A 185 -16.03 -7.33 11.04
N HIS A 186 -15.41 -6.51 10.19
CA HIS A 186 -13.97 -6.21 10.22
C HIS A 186 -13.68 -4.70 10.07
N PRO A 187 -14.08 -3.86 11.04
CA PRO A 187 -14.02 -2.39 10.91
C PRO A 187 -12.59 -1.82 10.92
N LYS A 188 -11.62 -2.59 11.43
CA LYS A 188 -10.20 -2.19 11.44
C LYS A 188 -9.53 -2.32 10.06
N ASP A 189 -10.13 -3.10 9.17
CA ASP A 189 -9.61 -3.42 7.84
C ASP A 189 -10.58 -3.00 6.73
N ASN A 190 -11.79 -2.54 7.05
CA ASN A 190 -12.78 -2.16 6.06
C ASN A 190 -13.50 -0.91 6.57
N TRP A 191 -13.60 0.12 5.74
CA TRP A 191 -14.31 1.35 6.10
C TRP A 191 -14.86 2.07 4.88
N LYS A 192 -15.92 2.86 5.10
CA LYS A 192 -16.41 3.82 4.13
C LYS A 192 -15.47 5.02 4.11
N ILE A 193 -15.05 5.45 2.94
CA ILE A 193 -14.17 6.61 2.77
C ILE A 193 -15.02 7.87 2.63
N GLU A 194 -15.96 7.84 1.70
CA GLU A 194 -16.91 8.91 1.41
C GLU A 194 -18.13 8.33 0.65
N GLU A 195 -18.97 9.17 0.05
CA GLU A 195 -20.12 8.69 -0.71
C GLU A 195 -19.69 7.78 -1.86
N ASN A 196 -20.30 6.58 -1.94
CA ASN A 196 -20.01 5.54 -2.93
C ASN A 196 -18.58 4.98 -2.95
N TRP A 197 -17.67 5.48 -2.10
CA TRP A 197 -16.29 5.03 -2.01
C TRP A 197 -15.98 4.27 -0.73
N TYR A 198 -15.35 3.11 -0.89
CA TYR A 198 -15.08 2.17 0.18
C TYR A 198 -13.66 1.64 0.09
N ARG A 199 -13.04 1.41 1.24
CA ARG A 199 -11.80 0.66 1.38
C ARG A 199 -12.13 -0.73 1.88
N THR A 200 -11.71 -1.75 1.14
CA THR A 200 -11.90 -3.15 1.55
C THR A 200 -10.60 -3.93 1.61
N TYR A 201 -10.56 -4.92 2.51
CA TYR A 201 -9.51 -5.90 2.68
C TYR A 201 -10.12 -7.21 3.15
N GLY A 202 -9.82 -8.29 2.42
CA GLY A 202 -10.36 -9.62 2.68
C GLY A 202 -11.69 -9.85 1.99
N GLU A 203 -11.63 -10.61 0.89
CA GLU A 203 -12.70 -11.49 0.40
C GLU A 203 -12.09 -12.90 0.32
#